data_AF-A0A661YP31-F1
#
_entry.id   AF-A0A661YP31-F1
#
_cell.length_a   1.000
_cell.length_b   1.000
_cell.length_c   1.000
_cell.angle_alpha   90.00
_cell.angle_beta   90.00
_cell.angle_gamma   90.00
#
_symmetry.space_group_name_H-M   'P 1'
#
loop_
_entity.id
_entity.type
_entity.pdbx_description
1 polymer ?
#
loop_
_entity_poly.entity_id
_entity_poly.type
_entity_poly.pdbx_seq_one_letter_code
_entity_poly.pdbx_strand_id
1 'polypeptide(L)'
;TRANIIETLFKRNYITRKRKSLIPTITGIELIQTIEFEILKSPELTGQWEQKLSQIERGQYDLKLFLDEMKDMVRQLVQDVKYKPVTKNIGLEDAKTKVSKKRKPRAKKEKASEEILTCPKCKKGKILKGKTAYGCSEWKTGCNFRIPFEELEKRFQTSELKKEIVDQWLS
;
A
#
# COMPACT_ATOMS: atom_id res chain seq x y z
N THR A 1 -12.86 -27.86 14.66
CA THR A 1 -12.19 -26.59 14.34
C THR A 1 -12.50 -26.08 12.94
N ARG A 2 -12.43 -26.91 11.89
CA ARG A 2 -12.61 -26.48 10.49
C ARG A 2 -13.96 -25.81 10.17
N ALA A 3 -15.09 -26.36 10.65
CA ALA A 3 -16.42 -25.77 10.41
C ALA A 3 -16.56 -24.36 11.03
N ASN A 4 -16.13 -24.19 12.29
CA ASN A 4 -16.19 -22.90 12.99
C ASN A 4 -15.32 -21.82 12.32
N ILE A 5 -14.21 -22.20 11.69
CA ILE A 5 -13.38 -21.27 10.93
C ILE A 5 -14.17 -20.74 9.73
N ILE A 6 -14.81 -21.62 8.96
CA ILE A 6 -15.62 -21.23 7.79
C ILE A 6 -16.78 -20.30 8.20
N GLU A 7 -17.48 -20.62 9.29
CA GLU A 7 -18.55 -19.76 9.82
C GLU A 7 -18.04 -18.38 10.23
N THR A 8 -16.86 -18.32 10.86
CA THR A 8 -16.24 -17.04 11.26
C THR A 8 -15.87 -16.19 10.04
N LEU A 9 -15.37 -16.81 8.96
CA LEU A 9 -15.07 -16.12 7.71
C LEU A 9 -16.31 -15.50 7.06
N PHE A 10 -17.45 -16.21 7.11
CA PHE A 10 -18.75 -15.64 6.69
C PHE A 10 -19.21 -14.51 7.61
N LYS A 11 -19.17 -14.71 8.93
CA LYS A 11 -19.62 -13.72 9.92
C LYS A 11 -18.84 -12.41 9.83
N ARG A 12 -17.54 -12.48 9.50
CA ARG A 12 -16.67 -11.30 9.30
C ARG A 12 -16.69 -10.75 7.87
N ASN A 13 -17.55 -11.30 7.00
CA ASN A 13 -17.70 -10.86 5.61
C ASN A 13 -16.39 -10.92 4.80
N TYR A 14 -15.53 -11.91 5.04
CA TYR A 14 -14.30 -12.15 4.26
C TYR A 14 -14.52 -13.08 3.07
N ILE A 15 -15.56 -13.91 3.13
CA ILE A 15 -15.96 -14.80 2.04
C ILE A 15 -17.48 -14.73 1.83
N THR A 16 -17.92 -15.00 0.61
CA THR A 16 -19.33 -15.11 0.23
C THR A 16 -19.58 -16.42 -0.53
N ARG A 17 -20.82 -16.89 -0.53
CA ARG A 17 -21.23 -18.10 -1.25
C ARG A 17 -21.93 -17.70 -2.55
N LYS A 18 -21.41 -18.16 -3.68
CA LYS A 18 -22.05 -18.06 -4.99
C LYS A 18 -22.32 -19.47 -5.49
N ARG A 19 -23.58 -19.91 -5.41
CA ARG A 19 -23.98 -21.31 -5.68
C ARG A 19 -23.19 -22.30 -4.81
N LYS A 20 -22.42 -23.21 -5.43
CA LYS A 20 -21.57 -24.20 -4.77
C LYS A 20 -20.13 -23.71 -4.53
N SER A 21 -19.81 -22.47 -4.90
CA SER A 21 -18.46 -21.92 -4.80
C SER A 21 -18.36 -20.90 -3.67
N LEU A 22 -17.24 -20.92 -2.95
CA LEU A 22 -16.83 -19.86 -2.03
C LEU A 22 -15.98 -18.86 -2.79
N ILE A 23 -16.29 -17.57 -2.65
CA ILE A 23 -15.59 -16.48 -3.33
C ILE A 23 -15.14 -15.47 -2.27
N PRO A 24 -13.89 -14.99 -2.31
CA PRO A 24 -13.44 -13.95 -1.40
C PRO A 24 -14.16 -12.62 -1.68
N THR A 25 -14.47 -11.88 -0.63
CA THR A 25 -14.95 -10.50 -0.75
C THR A 25 -13.77 -9.53 -0.98
N ILE A 26 -14.06 -8.28 -1.35
CA ILE A 26 -13.02 -7.24 -1.50
C ILE A 26 -12.26 -7.07 -0.18
N THR A 27 -12.98 -7.01 0.94
CA THR A 27 -12.38 -6.92 2.29
C THR A 27 -11.52 -8.13 2.63
N GLY A 28 -11.93 -9.35 2.23
CA GLY A 28 -11.13 -10.55 2.39
C GLY A 28 -9.81 -10.49 1.61
N ILE A 29 -9.83 -9.96 0.38
CA ILE A 29 -8.63 -9.78 -0.43
C ILE A 29 -7.71 -8.71 0.18
N GLU A 30 -8.26 -7.56 0.56
CA GLU A 30 -7.51 -6.46 1.17
C GLU A 30 -6.83 -6.86 2.48
N LEU A 31 -7.51 -7.69 3.30
CA LEU A 31 -6.93 -8.22 4.53
C LEU A 31 -5.64 -9.01 4.23
N ILE A 32 -5.72 -9.97 3.29
CA ILE A 32 -4.57 -10.79 2.92
C ILE A 32 -3.44 -9.94 2.32
N GLN A 33 -3.79 -8.93 1.53
CA GLN A 33 -2.82 -7.99 0.95
C GLN A 33 -2.15 -7.07 1.98
N THR A 34 -2.77 -6.90 3.14
CA THR A 34 -2.21 -6.07 4.24
C THR A 34 -1.22 -6.86 5.08
N ILE A 35 -1.33 -8.19 5.10
CA ILE A 35 -0.36 -9.05 5.79
C ILE A 35 0.95 -9.01 4.97
N GLU A 36 1.92 -8.23 5.45
CA GLU A 36 3.23 -8.08 4.80
C GLU A 36 4.13 -9.31 5.02
N PHE A 37 3.89 -10.05 6.10
CA PHE A 37 4.69 -11.23 6.46
C PHE A 37 4.13 -12.48 5.80
N GLU A 38 4.86 -13.02 4.82
CA GLU A 38 4.43 -14.21 4.06
C GLU A 38 4.26 -15.44 4.96
N ILE A 39 5.12 -15.56 5.97
CA ILE A 39 5.05 -16.65 6.95
C ILE A 39 3.70 -16.73 7.69
N LEU A 40 3.00 -15.61 7.87
CA LEU A 40 1.70 -15.55 8.57
C LEU A 40 0.52 -16.05 7.73
N LYS A 41 0.71 -16.22 6.42
CA LYS A 41 -0.32 -16.67 5.47
C LYS A 41 0.08 -17.97 4.75
N SER A 42 1.18 -18.58 5.19
CA SER A 42 1.67 -19.87 4.67
C SER A 42 0.83 -21.04 5.21
N PRO A 43 0.23 -21.86 4.32
CA PRO A 43 -0.40 -23.12 4.72
C PRO A 43 0.61 -24.14 5.24
N GLU A 44 1.85 -24.10 4.79
CA GLU A 44 2.93 -25.01 5.22
C GLU A 44 3.24 -24.83 6.71
N LEU A 45 3.40 -23.58 7.17
CA LEU A 45 3.63 -23.29 8.58
C LEU A 45 2.46 -23.79 9.44
N THR A 46 1.23 -23.55 9.00
CA THR A 46 0.01 -24.02 9.68
C THR A 46 0.00 -25.55 9.79
N GLY A 47 0.40 -26.25 8.72
CA GLY A 47 0.51 -27.71 8.73
C GLY A 47 1.59 -28.22 9.69
N GLN A 48 2.75 -27.57 9.75
CA GLN A 48 3.80 -27.92 10.71
C GLN A 48 3.34 -27.75 12.16
N TRP A 49 2.54 -26.71 12.43
CA TRP A 49 1.98 -26.49 13.76
C TRP A 49 0.97 -27.56 14.14
N GLU A 50 0.03 -27.89 13.25
CA GLU A 50 -0.93 -28.99 13.47
C GLU A 50 -0.21 -30.32 13.71
N GLN A 51 0.89 -30.58 12.99
CA GLN A 51 1.72 -31.76 13.18
C GLN A 51 2.39 -31.78 14.57
N LYS A 52 3.04 -30.68 14.98
CA LYS A 52 3.68 -30.57 16.30
C LYS A 52 2.66 -30.73 17.43
N LEU A 53 1.49 -30.10 17.31
CA LEU A 53 0.39 -30.28 18.26
C LEU A 53 -0.04 -31.75 18.37
N SER A 54 -0.14 -32.47 17.25
CA SER A 54 -0.46 -33.91 17.27
C SER A 54 0.65 -34.75 17.91
N GLN A 55 1.92 -34.39 17.74
CA GLN A 55 3.03 -35.07 18.40
C GLN A 55 3.03 -34.84 19.92
N ILE A 56 2.70 -33.63 20.37
CA ILE A 56 2.55 -33.30 21.80
C ILE A 56 1.43 -34.14 22.42
N GLU A 57 0.29 -34.25 21.75
CA GLU A 57 -0.84 -35.09 22.21
C GLU A 57 -0.43 -36.57 22.38
N ARG A 58 0.49 -37.04 21.53
CA ARG A 58 1.06 -38.40 21.58
C ARG A 58 2.25 -38.55 22.54
N GLY A 59 2.67 -37.47 23.22
CA GLY A 59 3.86 -37.46 24.08
C GLY A 59 5.20 -37.59 23.32
N GLN A 60 5.21 -37.37 22.01
CA GLN A 60 6.39 -37.49 21.15
C GLN A 60 7.16 -36.17 21.00
N TYR A 61 6.60 -35.08 21.51
CA TYR A 61 7.20 -33.76 21.46
C TYR A 61 6.95 -33.00 22.75
N ASP A 62 7.97 -32.31 23.24
CA ASP A 62 7.89 -31.59 24.51
C ASP A 62 7.09 -30.29 24.35
N LEU A 63 6.12 -30.09 25.23
CA LEU A 63 5.28 -28.89 25.22
C LEU A 63 6.09 -27.63 25.52
N LYS A 64 7.09 -27.71 26.39
CA LYS A 64 7.89 -26.53 26.76
C LYS A 64 8.73 -26.07 25.58
N LEU A 65 9.37 -27.00 24.86
CA LEU A 65 10.08 -26.72 23.63
C LEU A 65 9.18 -26.05 22.58
N PHE A 66 7.96 -26.57 22.36
CA PHE A 66 6.98 -25.97 21.44
C PHE A 66 6.65 -24.51 21.81
N LEU A 67 6.41 -24.26 23.11
CA LEU A 67 6.11 -22.92 23.61
C LEU A 67 7.28 -21.96 23.41
N ASP A 68 8.51 -22.42 23.61
CA ASP A 68 9.70 -21.59 23.44
C ASP A 68 9.94 -21.25 21.96
N GLU A 69 9.78 -22.22 21.04
CA GLU A 69 9.79 -21.96 19.60
C GLU A 69 8.72 -20.94 19.16
N MET A 70 7.50 -21.04 19.70
CA MET A 70 6.43 -20.06 19.41
C MET A 70 6.80 -18.67 19.93
N LYS A 71 7.37 -18.55 21.13
CA LYS A 71 7.80 -17.26 21.68
C LYS A 71 8.89 -16.64 20.81
N ASP A 72 9.85 -17.44 20.34
CA ASP A 72 10.92 -16.95 19.49
C ASP A 72 10.39 -16.45 18.14
N MET A 73 9.45 -17.18 17.53
CA MET A 73 8.80 -16.74 16.30
C MET A 73 8.04 -15.41 16.50
N VAL A 74 7.28 -15.28 17.60
CA VAL A 74 6.56 -14.03 17.92
C VAL A 74 7.55 -12.89 18.17
N ARG A 75 8.65 -13.12 18.89
CA ARG A 75 9.69 -12.12 19.13
C ARG A 75 10.30 -11.63 17.82
N GLN A 76 10.66 -12.54 16.92
CA GLN A 76 11.20 -12.20 15.60
C GLN A 76 10.20 -11.37 14.79
N LEU A 77 8.93 -11.78 14.78
CA LEU A 77 7.91 -11.04 14.05
C LEU A 77 7.66 -9.63 14.62
N VAL A 78 7.62 -9.47 15.94
CA VAL A 78 7.48 -8.17 16.58
C VAL A 78 8.69 -7.27 16.31
N GLN A 79 9.90 -7.84 16.31
CA GLN A 79 11.11 -7.11 15.92
C GLN A 79 11.02 -6.66 14.46
N ASP A 80 10.61 -7.56 13.55
CA ASP A 80 10.47 -7.21 12.15
C ASP A 80 9.44 -6.09 11.93
N VAL A 81 8.30 -6.11 12.62
CA VAL A 81 7.30 -5.01 12.57
C VAL A 81 7.88 -3.70 13.12
N LYS A 82 8.70 -3.76 14.16
CA LYS A 82 9.32 -2.57 14.75
C LYS A 82 10.32 -1.90 13.80
N TYR A 83 11.03 -2.69 13.00
CA TYR A 83 12.07 -2.19 12.08
C TYR A 83 11.59 -2.05 10.63
N LYS A 84 10.45 -2.65 10.26
CA LYS A 84 9.75 -2.43 8.98
C LYS A 84 8.46 -1.65 9.25
N PRO A 85 8.42 -0.33 8.99
CA PRO A 85 7.22 0.46 9.26
C PRO A 85 6.06 0.00 8.36
N VAL A 86 5.08 -0.66 8.97
CA VAL A 86 3.82 -1.05 8.31
C VAL A 86 3.03 0.23 8.00
N THR A 87 2.76 0.49 6.72
CA THR A 87 2.18 1.76 6.26
C THR A 87 0.66 1.75 6.08
N LYS A 88 0.00 0.63 6.39
CA LYS A 88 -1.43 0.41 6.10
C LYS A 88 -2.23 0.17 7.38
N ASN A 89 -2.99 1.18 7.79
CA ASN A 89 -4.00 1.03 8.84
C ASN A 89 -5.27 0.40 8.24
N ILE A 90 -5.69 -0.75 8.75
CA ILE A 90 -6.96 -1.39 8.37
C ILE A 90 -8.08 -0.70 9.16
N GLY A 91 -8.87 0.12 8.48
CA GLY A 91 -10.13 0.61 9.02
C GLY A 91 -11.21 -0.46 8.91
N LEU A 92 -11.40 -1.28 9.94
CA LEU A 92 -12.71 -1.88 10.17
C LEU A 92 -13.58 -0.79 10.80
N GLU A 93 -14.41 -0.16 9.98
CA GLU A 93 -15.38 0.83 10.44
C GLU A 93 -16.55 0.13 11.14
N ASP A 94 -16.37 -0.18 12.43
CA ASP A 94 -17.51 -0.40 13.33
C ASP A 94 -18.06 0.94 13.83
N ALA A 95 -19.37 1.04 13.75
CA ALA A 95 -20.13 2.26 13.86
C ALA A 95 -20.08 2.92 15.26
N LYS A 96 -20.15 4.26 15.22
CA LYS A 96 -20.51 5.21 16.30
C LYS A 96 -19.47 5.45 17.40
N THR A 97 -18.69 6.53 17.24
CA THR A 97 -18.66 7.58 18.27
C THR A 97 -18.30 8.94 17.66
N LYS A 98 -19.23 9.90 17.77
CA LYS A 98 -19.00 11.31 17.48
C LYS A 98 -18.08 11.90 18.53
N VAL A 99 -16.85 12.32 18.19
CA VAL A 99 -16.13 13.34 18.98
C VAL A 99 -15.31 14.25 18.04
N SER A 100 -15.80 15.48 17.92
CA SER A 100 -15.07 16.76 17.87
C SER A 100 -14.03 17.00 16.77
N LYS A 101 -14.47 17.79 15.77
CA LYS A 101 -13.66 18.68 14.95
C LYS A 101 -12.62 19.44 15.81
N LYS A 102 -11.33 19.19 15.58
CA LYS A 102 -10.28 20.21 15.69
C LYS A 102 -9.42 20.18 14.44
N ARG A 103 -9.59 21.23 13.64
CA ARG A 103 -8.75 21.61 12.50
C ARG A 103 -7.30 21.81 12.97
N LYS A 104 -6.32 21.28 12.24
CA LYS A 104 -4.97 21.87 12.07
C LYS A 104 -4.17 21.13 10.98
N PRO A 105 -3.07 21.71 10.49
CA PRO A 105 -2.85 22.07 9.08
C PRO A 105 -2.11 21.00 8.28
N ARG A 106 -2.42 20.91 6.99
CA ARG A 106 -1.80 19.93 6.08
C ARG A 106 -0.42 20.42 5.64
N ALA A 107 0.59 20.03 6.41
CA ALA A 107 1.99 20.18 6.04
C ALA A 107 2.38 19.08 5.02
N LYS A 108 2.73 19.56 3.83
CA LYS A 108 3.74 19.10 2.87
C LYS A 108 4.14 17.61 2.91
N LYS A 109 3.75 16.88 1.86
CA LYS A 109 4.49 15.70 1.38
C LYS A 109 5.51 16.18 0.36
N GLU A 110 6.78 16.17 0.77
CA GLU A 110 7.92 16.22 -0.13
C GLU A 110 8.05 14.87 -0.85
N LYS A 111 8.05 14.92 -2.17
CA LYS A 111 8.76 13.97 -3.03
C LYS A 111 9.63 14.81 -3.95
N ALA A 112 10.89 14.99 -3.57
CA ALA A 112 12.00 15.28 -4.46
C ALA A 112 12.63 13.92 -4.77
N SER A 113 12.75 13.49 -6.01
CA SER A 113 13.64 14.08 -7.02
C SER A 113 13.01 14.03 -8.42
N GLU A 114 12.51 15.16 -8.90
CA GLU A 114 12.35 15.41 -10.33
C GLU A 114 13.09 16.72 -10.60
N GLU A 115 13.97 16.70 -11.59
CA GLU A 115 14.80 17.84 -11.98
C GLU A 115 13.94 19.10 -12.11
N ILE A 116 14.30 20.14 -11.35
CA ILE A 116 13.54 21.39 -11.34
C ILE A 116 13.82 22.09 -12.67
N LEU A 117 12.98 21.82 -13.66
CA LEU A 117 13.06 22.43 -14.99
C LEU A 117 12.58 23.87 -14.92
N THR A 118 13.43 24.79 -15.36
CA THR A 118 13.09 26.22 -15.44
C THR A 118 12.28 26.46 -16.70
N CYS A 119 11.18 27.21 -16.59
CA CYS A 119 10.32 27.52 -17.71
C CYS A 119 11.07 28.41 -18.71
N PRO A 120 11.21 27.97 -19.96
CA PRO A 120 12.01 28.71 -20.95
C PRO A 120 11.29 29.96 -21.49
N LYS A 121 9.95 30.04 -21.37
CA LYS A 121 9.15 31.18 -21.83
C LYS A 121 9.25 32.41 -20.92
N CYS A 122 9.39 32.20 -19.61
CA CYS A 122 9.49 33.30 -18.64
C CYS A 122 10.83 33.36 -17.89
N LYS A 123 11.70 32.36 -18.07
CA LYS A 123 13.04 32.20 -17.45
C LYS A 123 13.09 32.26 -15.91
N LYS A 124 11.95 32.51 -15.25
CA LYS A 124 11.81 32.70 -13.79
C LYS A 124 10.96 31.62 -13.14
N GLY A 125 9.92 31.15 -13.82
CA GLY A 125 9.01 30.14 -13.29
C GLY A 125 9.54 28.73 -13.43
N LYS A 126 9.06 27.82 -12.58
CA LYS A 126 9.40 26.39 -12.62
C LYS A 126 8.32 25.63 -13.38
N ILE A 127 8.68 24.60 -14.12
CA ILE A 127 7.69 23.72 -14.75
C ILE A 127 7.14 22.77 -13.69
N LEU A 128 5.83 22.77 -13.54
CA LEU A 128 5.09 21.92 -12.60
C LEU A 128 4.29 20.88 -13.38
N LYS A 129 4.33 19.64 -12.92
CA LYS A 129 3.51 18.55 -13.46
C LYS A 129 2.08 18.67 -12.95
N GLY A 130 1.14 18.94 -13.85
CA GLY A 130 -0.29 18.93 -13.58
C GLY A 130 -0.92 17.54 -13.77
N LYS A 131 -2.26 17.48 -13.78
CA LYS A 131 -3.00 16.22 -14.03
C LYS A 131 -3.03 15.81 -15.51
N THR A 132 -2.96 16.78 -16.41
CA THR A 132 -3.13 16.58 -17.87
C THR A 132 -2.08 17.31 -18.71
N ALA A 133 -1.22 18.12 -18.07
CA ALA A 133 -0.23 18.94 -18.75
C ALA A 133 0.88 19.36 -17.77
N TYR A 134 2.07 19.59 -18.29
CA TYR A 134 3.11 20.38 -17.63
C TYR A 134 2.80 21.87 -17.82
N GLY A 135 2.90 22.67 -16.77
CA GLY A 135 2.59 24.11 -16.80
C GLY A 135 3.60 24.93 -16.01
N CYS A 136 3.78 26.20 -16.37
CA CYS A 136 4.65 27.10 -15.62
C CYS A 136 4.02 27.49 -14.27
N SER A 137 4.82 27.53 -13.20
CA SER A 137 4.41 28.02 -11.88
C SER A 137 3.90 29.47 -11.91
N GLU A 138 4.48 30.28 -12.78
CA GLU A 138 4.20 31.72 -12.88
C GLU A 138 3.11 32.05 -13.91
N TRP A 139 2.18 31.13 -14.12
CA TRP A 139 1.02 31.36 -14.98
C TRP A 139 0.16 32.54 -14.48
N LYS A 140 0.10 32.75 -13.16
CA LYS A 140 -0.62 33.88 -12.55
C LYS A 140 0.04 35.24 -12.81
N THR A 141 1.34 35.29 -13.07
CA THR A 141 2.04 36.53 -13.42
C THR A 141 2.09 36.77 -14.94
N GLY A 142 1.30 36.02 -15.72
CA GLY A 142 1.16 36.18 -17.17
C GLY A 142 1.88 35.13 -18.04
N CYS A 143 2.53 34.12 -17.46
CA CYS A 143 3.21 33.09 -18.26
C CYS A 143 2.26 31.98 -18.74
N ASN A 144 1.74 32.09 -19.97
CA ASN A 144 0.90 31.05 -20.58
C ASN A 144 1.74 29.91 -21.21
N PHE A 145 2.62 29.26 -20.44
CA PHE A 145 3.39 28.09 -20.90
C PHE A 145 2.75 26.81 -20.39
N ARG A 146 2.29 25.96 -21.33
CA ARG A 146 1.59 24.71 -21.06
C ARG A 146 1.94 23.68 -22.14
N ILE A 147 2.28 22.47 -21.71
CA ILE A 147 2.59 21.32 -22.56
C ILE A 147 1.62 20.18 -22.17
N PRO A 148 0.60 19.87 -22.98
CA PRO A 148 -0.29 18.73 -22.77
C PRO A 148 0.47 17.40 -22.81
N PHE A 149 0.10 16.43 -21.97
CA PHE A 149 0.76 15.12 -21.96
C PHE A 149 0.52 14.33 -23.25
N GLU A 150 -0.69 14.40 -23.81
CA GLU A 150 -1.05 13.73 -25.07
C GLU A 150 -0.18 14.17 -26.24
N GLU A 151 0.26 15.43 -26.24
CA GLU A 151 1.06 16.00 -27.31
C GLU A 151 2.56 15.80 -27.09
N LEU A 152 2.98 15.76 -25.82
CA LEU A 152 4.33 15.34 -25.42
C LEU A 152 4.59 13.88 -25.84
N GLU A 153 3.66 12.97 -25.54
CA GLU A 153 3.77 11.55 -25.89
C GLU A 153 3.77 11.33 -27.40
N LYS A 154 2.96 12.09 -28.15
CA LYS A 154 2.93 12.01 -29.62
C LYS A 154 4.21 12.52 -30.29
N ARG A 155 4.80 13.60 -29.76
CA ARG A 155 5.94 14.28 -30.40
C ARG A 155 7.31 13.75 -29.94
N PHE A 156 7.40 13.20 -28.72
CA PHE A 156 8.66 12.75 -28.13
C PHE A 156 8.62 11.31 -27.58
N GLN A 157 7.49 10.59 -27.71
CA GLN A 157 7.32 9.20 -27.25
C GLN A 157 7.71 8.98 -25.78
N THR A 158 7.62 10.01 -24.95
CA THR A 158 7.95 9.97 -23.52
C THR A 158 6.96 10.79 -22.70
N SER A 159 6.72 10.36 -21.47
CA SER A 159 5.89 11.05 -20.47
C SER A 159 6.74 11.87 -19.48
N GLU A 160 8.07 11.74 -19.55
CA GLU A 160 9.03 12.50 -18.75
C GLU A 160 9.43 13.78 -19.47
N LEU A 161 9.31 14.91 -18.79
CA LEU A 161 9.81 16.18 -19.30
C LEU A 161 11.31 16.27 -18.93
N LYS A 162 12.17 16.46 -19.92
CA LYS A 162 13.62 16.71 -19.76
C LYS A 162 13.99 18.06 -20.39
N LYS A 163 15.14 18.66 -20.00
CA LYS A 163 15.60 19.95 -20.56
C LYS A 163 15.63 19.95 -22.09
N GLU A 164 16.13 18.86 -22.68
CA GLU A 164 16.22 18.69 -24.14
C GLU A 164 14.85 18.78 -24.84
N ILE A 165 13.82 18.17 -24.23
CA ILE A 165 12.45 18.18 -24.76
C ILE A 165 11.82 19.57 -24.64
N VAL A 166 12.15 20.28 -23.56
CA VAL A 166 11.70 21.65 -23.32
C VAL A 166 12.28 22.62 -24.36
N ASP A 167 13.55 22.44 -24.75
CA ASP A 167 14.20 23.24 -25.79
C ASP A 167 13.64 22.90 -27.20
N GLN A 168 13.42 21.61 -27.49
CA GLN A 168 12.78 21.16 -28.74
C GLN A 168 11.31 21.57 -28.85
N TRP A 169 10.63 21.85 -27.73
CA TRP A 169 9.25 22.35 -27.73
C TRP A 169 9.16 23.82 -28.17
N LEU A 170 10.25 24.58 -27.98
CA LEU A 170 10.32 26.01 -28.32
C LEU A 170 11.02 26.32 -29.65
N SER A 171 11.66 25.32 -30.28
CA SER A 171 12.12 25.39 -31.67
C SER A 171 11.00 24.98 -32.62
#